data_AF-A0A3C0VJ47-F1
#
_entry.id   AF-A0A3C0VJ47-F1
#
_cell.length_a   1.000
_cell.length_b   1.000
_cell.length_c   1.000
_cell.angle_alpha   90.00
_cell.angle_beta   90.00
_cell.angle_gamma   90.00
#
_symmetry.space_group_name_H-M   'P 1'
#
loop_
_entity.id
_entity.type
_entity.pdbx_description
1 polymer ?
#
loop_
_entity_poly.entity_id
_entity_poly.type
_entity_poly.pdbx_seq_one_letter_code
_entity_poly.pdbx_strand_id
1 'polypeptide(L)'
;AVLKTEAAGIRAEGGFMLGHPDETVAEMEESIRYALSLPFSRFGFCICLPLPGTTGYYRVLEKHGLARIDWSTYDFLKPELMPCSTSIAQLRRMFLKTKLLRRFPTAAAVYRWVHGVKRAN
;
A
#
# COMPACT_ATOMS: atom_id res chain seq x y z
N ALA A 1 -6.90 -9.46 15.17
CA ALA A 1 -7.99 -8.46 15.31
C ALA A 1 -9.08 -8.71 14.27
N VAL A 2 -8.77 -8.59 12.97
CA VAL A 2 -9.74 -8.72 11.86
C VAL A 2 -10.61 -9.99 11.91
N LEU A 3 -10.00 -11.16 12.10
CA LEU A 3 -10.76 -12.43 12.19
C LEU A 3 -11.80 -12.41 13.32
N LYS A 4 -11.42 -11.89 14.50
CA LYS A 4 -12.30 -11.81 15.66
C LYS A 4 -13.45 -10.83 15.45
N THR A 5 -13.17 -9.67 14.83
CA THR A 5 -14.20 -8.66 14.56
C THR A 5 -15.20 -9.16 13.53
N GLU A 6 -14.73 -9.75 12.44
CA GLU A 6 -15.61 -10.28 11.38
C GLU A 6 -16.44 -11.47 11.89
N ALA A 7 -15.85 -12.38 12.68
CA ALA A 7 -16.59 -13.47 13.33
C ALA A 7 -17.69 -12.97 14.29
N ALA A 8 -17.48 -11.80 14.91
CA ALA A 8 -18.46 -11.14 15.78
C ALA A 8 -19.49 -10.28 15.01
N GLY A 9 -19.45 -10.26 13.67
CA GLY A 9 -20.33 -9.44 12.84
C GLY A 9 -19.94 -7.96 12.76
N ILE A 10 -18.76 -7.58 13.26
CA ILE A 10 -18.23 -6.21 13.18
C ILE A 10 -17.41 -6.06 11.89
N ARG A 11 -17.84 -5.14 11.03
CA ARG A 11 -17.20 -4.87 9.74
C ARG A 11 -15.80 -4.29 9.93
N ALA A 12 -14.77 -5.05 9.56
CA ALA A 12 -13.38 -4.61 9.66
C ALA A 12 -12.96 -3.80 8.43
N GLU A 13 -12.43 -2.60 8.67
CA GLU A 13 -11.77 -1.78 7.65
C GLU A 13 -10.24 -1.82 7.78
N GLY A 14 -9.54 -2.06 6.68
CA GLY A 14 -8.07 -2.08 6.62
C GLY A 14 -7.49 -0.89 5.84
N GLY A 15 -6.61 -0.12 6.46
CA GLY A 15 -5.82 0.91 5.80
C GLY A 15 -4.36 0.47 5.66
N PHE A 16 -3.82 0.51 4.45
CA PHE A 16 -2.43 0.16 4.16
C PHE A 16 -1.70 1.35 3.55
N MET A 17 -0.45 1.56 3.95
CA MET A 17 0.46 2.50 3.31
C MET A 17 1.48 1.73 2.49
N LEU A 18 1.77 2.21 1.28
CA LEU A 18 2.78 1.65 0.40
C LEU A 18 3.83 2.72 0.07
N GLY A 19 5.09 2.32 0.01
CA GLY A 19 6.19 3.16 -0.41
C GLY A 19 6.89 3.86 0.75
N HIS A 20 6.94 3.22 1.92
CA HIS A 20 7.78 3.71 3.01
C HIS A 20 9.24 3.84 2.54
N PRO A 21 10.04 4.83 3.01
CA PRO A 21 11.37 5.08 2.46
C PRO A 21 12.28 3.85 2.40
N ASP A 22 12.18 2.97 3.39
CA ASP A 22 12.97 1.74 3.50
C ASP A 22 12.31 0.51 2.85
N GLU A 23 11.11 0.66 2.28
CA GLU A 23 10.35 -0.45 1.70
C GLU A 23 10.74 -0.69 0.24
N THR A 24 10.84 -1.96 -0.11
CA THR A 24 11.07 -2.46 -1.47
C THR A 24 9.77 -2.75 -2.20
N VAL A 25 9.84 -2.90 -3.52
CA VAL A 25 8.68 -3.32 -4.34
C VAL A 25 8.15 -4.69 -3.88
N ALA A 26 9.04 -5.61 -3.50
CA ALA A 26 8.66 -6.94 -3.06
C ALA A 26 7.87 -6.91 -1.74
N GLU A 27 8.28 -6.08 -0.79
CA GLU A 27 7.58 -5.90 0.50
C GLU A 27 6.21 -5.22 0.30
N MET A 28 6.11 -4.25 -0.60
CA MET A 28 4.80 -3.67 -0.95
C MET A 28 3.86 -4.72 -1.58
N GLU A 29 4.38 -5.63 -2.40
CA GLU A 29 3.61 -6.77 -2.94
C GLU A 29 3.19 -7.75 -1.84
N GLU A 30 4.02 -7.96 -0.82
CA GLU A 30 3.66 -8.71 0.38
C GLU A 30 2.54 -8.06 1.16
N SER A 31 2.59 -6.74 1.35
CA SER A 31 1.51 -5.95 1.96
C SER A 31 0.18 -6.12 1.21
N ILE A 32 0.22 -6.11 -0.12
CA ILE A 32 -0.97 -6.37 -0.95
C ILE A 32 -1.49 -7.80 -0.76
N ARG A 33 -0.60 -8.80 -0.77
CA ARG A 33 -0.97 -10.21 -0.55
C ARG A 33 -1.58 -10.42 0.83
N TYR A 34 -1.02 -9.78 1.86
CA TYR A 34 -1.52 -9.81 3.23
C TYR A 34 -2.91 -9.18 3.34
N ALA A 35 -3.14 -8.03 2.72
CA ALA A 35 -4.46 -7.41 2.69
C ALA A 35 -5.52 -8.33 2.04
N LEU A 36 -5.13 -9.08 0.99
CA LEU A 36 -6.01 -10.01 0.27
C LEU A 36 -6.23 -11.35 0.98
N SER A 37 -5.36 -11.72 1.91
CA SER A 37 -5.48 -12.95 2.70
C SER A 37 -6.48 -12.80 3.85
N LEU A 38 -6.66 -11.58 4.37
CA LEU A 38 -7.56 -11.29 5.47
C LEU A 38 -9.00 -11.04 5.00
N PRO A 39 -10.02 -11.37 5.83
CA PRO A 39 -11.43 -11.21 5.47
C PRO A 39 -11.93 -9.79 5.75
N PHE A 40 -11.21 -8.76 5.33
CA PHE A 40 -11.70 -7.38 5.50
C PHE A 40 -13.03 -7.17 4.78
N SER A 41 -14.01 -6.62 5.50
CA SER A 41 -15.21 -6.02 4.89
C SER A 41 -14.85 -4.93 3.86
N ARG A 42 -13.80 -4.15 4.14
CA ARG A 42 -13.28 -3.14 3.22
C ARG A 42 -11.79 -2.90 3.50
N PHE A 43 -11.01 -2.64 2.47
CA PHE A 43 -9.64 -2.16 2.64
C PHE A 43 -9.23 -1.19 1.53
N GLY A 44 -8.20 -0.40 1.81
CA GLY A 44 -7.64 0.58 0.90
C GLY A 44 -6.13 0.73 1.08
N PHE A 45 -5.50 1.29 0.05
CA PHE A 45 -4.08 1.61 0.05
C PHE A 45 -3.91 3.11 -0.21
N CYS A 46 -2.94 3.72 0.46
CA CYS A 46 -2.44 5.05 0.15
C CYS A 46 -0.91 5.02 0.01
N ILE A 47 -0.37 6.11 -0.52
CA ILE A 47 1.07 6.30 -0.67
C ILE A 47 1.61 6.80 0.67
N CYS A 48 2.73 6.25 1.12
CA CYS A 48 3.46 6.83 2.21
C CYS A 48 3.96 8.21 1.77
N LEU A 49 3.49 9.27 2.43
CA LEU A 49 3.95 10.62 2.16
C LEU A 49 4.49 11.21 3.47
N PRO A 50 5.78 11.02 3.78
CA PRO A 50 6.36 11.52 5.02
C PRO A 50 6.22 13.05 5.18
N LEU A 51 5.56 13.46 6.25
CA LEU A 51 5.29 14.87 6.56
C LEU A 51 6.54 15.58 7.14
N PRO A 52 6.67 16.91 6.96
CA PRO A 52 7.84 17.64 7.45
C PRO A 52 8.02 17.46 8.96
N GLY A 53 9.26 17.24 9.39
CA GLY A 53 9.61 17.01 10.79
C GLY A 53 9.47 15.56 11.25
N THR A 54 8.93 14.65 10.43
CA THR A 54 8.90 13.22 10.75
C THR A 54 10.23 12.54 10.43
N THR A 55 10.53 11.43 11.11
CA THR A 55 11.71 10.61 10.79
C THR A 55 11.73 10.16 9.33
N GLY A 56 10.56 9.77 8.80
CA GLY A 56 10.43 9.38 7.39
C GLY A 56 10.78 10.52 6.43
N TYR A 57 10.48 11.77 6.78
CA TYR A 57 10.81 12.93 5.94
C TYR A 57 12.33 13.12 5.84
N TYR A 58 13.03 13.07 6.96
CA TYR A 58 14.49 13.16 6.97
C TYR A 58 15.15 11.98 6.24
N ARG A 59 14.56 10.78 6.33
CA ARG A 59 15.01 9.61 5.54
C ARG A 59 14.89 9.82 4.04
N VAL A 60 13.79 10.42 3.56
CA VAL A 60 13.64 10.75 2.14
C VAL A 60 14.69 11.77 1.71
N LEU A 61 14.91 12.82 2.51
CA LEU A 61 15.95 13.82 2.21
C LEU A 61 17.34 13.18 2.10
N GLU A 62 17.71 12.34 3.07
CA GLU A 62 18.98 11.61 3.09
C GLU A 62 19.11 10.70 1.85
N LYS A 63 18.09 9.88 1.59
CA LYS A 63 18.08 8.90 0.50
C LYS A 63 18.17 9.53 -0.89
N HIS A 64 17.57 10.70 -1.06
CA HIS A 64 17.56 11.41 -2.34
C HIS A 64 18.61 12.52 -2.44
N GLY A 65 19.43 12.72 -1.39
CA GLY A 65 20.43 13.80 -1.35
C GLY A 65 19.82 15.21 -1.45
N LEU A 66 18.63 15.39 -0.88
CA LEU A 66 17.87 16.64 -0.97
C LEU A 66 18.03 17.48 0.31
N ALA A 67 18.17 18.80 0.16
CA ALA A 67 18.14 19.72 1.30
C ALA A 67 16.70 19.98 1.80
N ARG A 68 15.72 19.94 0.88
CA ARG A 68 14.29 20.11 1.15
C ARG A 68 13.46 19.46 0.06
N ILE A 69 12.21 19.12 0.38
CA ILE A 69 11.19 18.71 -0.59
C ILE A 69 10.42 19.95 -1.06
N ASP A 70 10.12 20.02 -2.35
CA ASP A 70 9.18 21.00 -2.89
C ASP A 70 7.73 20.60 -2.56
N TRP A 71 7.11 21.35 -1.65
CA TRP A 71 5.75 21.07 -1.19
C TRP A 71 4.68 21.28 -2.25
N SER A 72 4.95 22.09 -3.29
CA SER A 72 3.98 22.34 -4.36
C SER A 72 3.70 21.10 -5.22
N THR A 73 4.63 20.14 -5.22
CA THR A 73 4.55 18.88 -5.98
C THR A 73 4.42 17.64 -5.09
N TYR A 74 4.37 17.84 -3.76
CA TYR A 74 4.32 16.77 -2.76
C TYR A 74 2.88 16.37 -2.45
N ASP A 75 2.28 15.61 -3.35
CA ASP A 75 0.85 15.29 -3.36
C ASP A 75 0.58 13.78 -3.23
N PHE A 76 -0.46 13.42 -2.47
CA PHE A 76 -0.85 12.03 -2.22
C PHE A 76 -1.47 11.32 -3.43
N LEU A 77 -2.04 12.05 -4.38
CA LEU A 77 -2.70 11.54 -5.58
C LEU A 77 -1.73 11.49 -6.77
N LYS A 78 -0.81 12.45 -6.86
CA LYS A 78 0.17 12.58 -7.94
C LYS A 78 1.56 12.89 -7.37
N PRO A 79 2.23 11.93 -6.70
CA PRO A 79 3.59 12.17 -6.22
C PRO A 79 4.53 12.28 -7.41
N GLU A 80 5.32 13.35 -7.44
CA GLU A 80 6.44 13.50 -8.38
C GLU A 80 7.75 12.99 -7.76
N LEU A 81 7.84 12.98 -6.43
CA LEU A 81 8.90 12.34 -5.66
C LEU A 81 8.36 11.11 -4.93
N MET A 82 8.97 9.96 -5.19
CA MET A 82 8.69 8.73 -4.45
C MET A 82 9.59 8.63 -3.21
N PRO A 83 9.07 8.28 -2.03
CA PRO A 83 9.91 8.12 -0.82
C PRO A 83 10.84 6.90 -0.90
N CYS A 84 10.41 5.86 -1.61
CA CYS A 84 11.16 4.63 -1.82
C CYS A 84 11.76 4.56 -3.23
N SER A 85 12.60 3.56 -3.49
CA SER A 85 13.27 3.33 -4.78
C SER A 85 12.33 2.83 -5.90
N THR A 86 11.02 2.96 -5.72
CA THR A 86 10.01 2.53 -6.70
C THR A 86 9.70 3.64 -7.69
N SER A 87 9.43 3.29 -8.95
CA SER A 87 8.95 4.25 -9.94
C SER A 87 7.45 4.57 -9.76
N ILE A 88 7.05 5.80 -10.11
CA ILE A 88 5.63 6.20 -10.13
C ILE A 88 4.80 5.25 -11.01
N ALA A 89 5.36 4.76 -12.11
CA ALA A 89 4.68 3.81 -13.00
C ALA A 89 4.39 2.47 -12.31
N GLN A 90 5.34 1.93 -11.56
CA GLN A 90 5.14 0.70 -10.77
C GLN A 90 4.07 0.90 -9.71
N LEU A 91 4.14 2.01 -8.96
CA LEU A 91 3.14 2.33 -7.95
C LEU A 91 1.73 2.45 -8.55
N ARG A 92 1.59 3.14 -9.69
CA ARG A 92 0.32 3.23 -10.43
C ARG A 92 -0.20 1.85 -10.84
N ARG A 93 0.67 0.94 -11.31
CA ARG A 93 0.30 -0.45 -11.61
C ARG A 93 -0.19 -1.18 -10.36
N MET A 94 0.48 -0.99 -9.22
CA MET A 94 0.08 -1.59 -7.95
C MET A 94 -1.30 -1.08 -7.51
N PHE A 95 -1.56 0.22 -7.56
CA PHE A 95 -2.89 0.77 -7.23
C PHE A 95 -3.98 0.35 -8.21
N LEU A 96 -3.68 0.28 -9.51
CA LEU A 96 -4.65 -0.21 -10.49
C LEU A 96 -5.01 -1.67 -10.20
N LYS A 97 -3.99 -2.49 -9.93
CA LYS A 97 -4.17 -3.88 -9.51
C LYS A 97 -5.03 -3.98 -8.25
N THR A 98 -4.72 -3.25 -7.18
CA THR A 98 -5.51 -3.33 -5.94
C THR A 98 -6.96 -2.87 -6.15
N LYS A 99 -7.17 -1.82 -6.96
CA LYS A 99 -8.52 -1.37 -7.36
C LYS A 99 -9.28 -2.45 -8.13
N LEU A 100 -8.63 -3.13 -9.08
CA LEU A 100 -9.21 -4.21 -9.87
C LEU A 100 -9.57 -5.42 -9.01
N LEU A 101 -8.64 -5.88 -8.16
CA LEU A 101 -8.88 -7.01 -7.26
C LEU A 101 -9.98 -6.69 -6.24
N ARG A 102 -10.07 -5.45 -5.76
CA ARG A 102 -11.15 -5.03 -4.86
C ARG A 102 -12.50 -4.96 -5.57
N ARG A 103 -12.53 -4.50 -6.83
CA ARG A 103 -13.78 -4.34 -7.59
C ARG A 103 -14.35 -5.67 -8.08
N PHE A 104 -13.49 -6.63 -8.43
CA PHE A 104 -13.89 -7.87 -9.06
C PHE A 104 -13.48 -9.08 -8.19
N PRO A 105 -14.39 -9.66 -7.40
CA PRO A 105 -14.10 -10.81 -6.54
C PRO A 105 -13.54 -12.03 -7.28
N THR A 106 -13.96 -12.23 -8.54
CA THR A 106 -13.43 -13.28 -9.42
C THR A 106 -11.95 -13.05 -9.76
N ALA A 107 -11.57 -11.82 -10.10
CA ALA A 107 -10.17 -11.47 -10.33
C ALA A 107 -9.34 -11.65 -9.05
N ALA A 108 -9.89 -11.29 -7.89
CA ALA A 108 -9.24 -11.55 -6.61
C ALA A 108 -9.06 -13.04 -6.32
N ALA A 109 -10.06 -13.87 -6.65
CA ALA A 109 -9.96 -15.33 -6.50
C ALA A 109 -8.89 -15.93 -7.40
N VAL A 110 -8.84 -15.54 -8.68
CA VAL A 110 -7.81 -15.96 -9.63
C VAL A 110 -6.43 -15.51 -9.16
N TYR A 111 -6.28 -14.26 -8.74
CA TYR A 111 -5.01 -13.75 -8.22
C TYR A 111 -4.53 -14.57 -7.01
N ARG A 112 -5.43 -14.87 -6.07
CA ARG A 112 -5.08 -15.70 -4.91
C ARG A 112 -4.64 -17.11 -5.32
N TRP A 113 -5.32 -17.72 -6.29
CA TRP A 113 -4.95 -19.05 -6.80
C TRP A 113 -3.58 -19.04 -7.47
N VAL A 114 -3.33 -18.12 -8.40
CA VAL A 114 -2.05 -17.98 -9.12
C VAL A 114 -0.89 -17.72 -8.17
N HIS A 115 -1.10 -16.88 -7.15
CA HIS A 115 -0.05 -16.48 -6.21
C HIS A 115 -0.03 -17.28 -4.90
N GLY A 116 -0.82 -18.36 -4.79
CA GLY A 116 -0.86 -19.22 -3.60
C GLY A 116 -1.30 -18.51 -2.31
N VAL A 117 -2.07 -17.42 -2.40
CA VAL A 117 -2.51 -16.63 -1.25
C VAL A 117 -3.70 -17.34 -0.59
N LYS A 118 -3.44 -18.02 0.53
CA LYS A 118 -4.49 -18.65 1.35
C LYS A 118 -5.28 -17.58 2.11
N ARG A 119 -6.60 -17.74 2.19
CA ARG A 119 -7.40 -16.93 3.10
C ARG A 119 -7.13 -17.36 4.54
N ALA A 120 -7.00 -16.38 5.43
CA ALA A 120 -7.08 -16.62 6.84
C ALA A 120 -8.52 -17.05 7.19
N ASN A 121 -8.64 -18.16 7.90
CA ASN A 121 -9.91 -18.69 8.43
C ASN A 121 -10.16 -18.14 9.84
#